data_AF-A0A957HQX9-F1
#
_entry.id   AF-A0A957HQX9-F1
#
_cell.length_a   1.000
_cell.length_b   1.000
_cell.length_c   1.000
_cell.angle_alpha   90.00
_cell.angle_beta   90.00
_cell.angle_gamma   90.00
#
_symmetry.space_group_name_H-M   'P 1'
#
loop_
_entity.id
_entity.type
_entity.pdbx_description
1 polymer ?
#
loop_
_entity_poly.entity_id
_entity_poly.type
_entity_poly.pdbx_seq_one_letter_code
_entity_poly.pdbx_strand_id
1 'polypeptide(L)'
;LFTVEYALAQLLLSWDIQPQAMIGHSIGEYVAACLAGVFSLEDALAIVSVRGGLMQKMAPGSMLAVPLTETAVQPYLSADIDLATINAPNRCVLAGPTDAINALAARLEADGVTARPLHTSHAFHSHMMEPMLDTFSQRLQHIEFHPPQVPIISNVTGEWMTAEQAADPLYWAQHVRHAVRFADGIQLLAQQPETILLEVGPGTTLRTLAQRHPGRPAAQPVMATMRHPKEEQADDYTLLKTVGQLWLNGVSFRWDGFYENEFRHRVLLPTYPFERQRYWIEPGADADVMPTALFKQPDMKDWFYLPSWKRTMPPVLERPLTPQTWLIFHNDDALSAAVLDQLKQLDVTAVSVSAGDTFQNENNQFTIRPAAAEDYEMVWQTLYEQEILPTHVLHMWNVTSELTTDALDRSFYSLLYTAQAIAKTDAESNVELGVVTSHLQQIGAEIQPSHPEKATVLGACKIIPQEMANIHCRSIDVVPTRPTELAQQLVAELSSTSDDAVIGYRGWERWAQAFEAAPVADSAPVFNAGLRNQGVYLITGGLGGIGLTLAAYLAEEVQARLVLTTRSS
;
A
#
# COMPACT_ATOMS: atom_id res chain seq x y z
N LEU A 1 -1.84 -38.02 -2.88
CA LEU A 1 -1.79 -36.94 -1.87
C LEU A 1 -0.77 -35.91 -2.30
N PHE A 2 0.53 -36.15 -2.09
CA PHE A 2 1.60 -35.21 -2.46
C PHE A 2 1.42 -34.52 -3.82
N THR A 3 1.31 -35.28 -4.91
CA THR A 3 1.17 -34.70 -6.27
C THR A 3 -0.09 -33.85 -6.43
N VAL A 4 -1.20 -34.23 -5.80
CA VAL A 4 -2.46 -33.49 -5.88
C VAL A 4 -2.36 -32.19 -5.09
N GLU A 5 -1.85 -32.26 -3.87
CA GLU A 5 -1.66 -31.10 -2.98
C GLU A 5 -0.66 -30.10 -3.60
N TYR A 6 0.47 -30.59 -4.10
CA TYR A 6 1.47 -29.77 -4.78
C TYR A 6 0.93 -29.14 -6.05
N ALA A 7 0.27 -29.90 -6.94
CA ALA A 7 -0.29 -29.36 -8.18
C ALA A 7 -1.37 -28.30 -7.90
N LEU A 8 -2.19 -28.51 -6.87
CA LEU A 8 -3.22 -27.55 -6.48
C LEU A 8 -2.63 -26.29 -5.85
N ALA A 9 -1.58 -26.42 -5.03
CA ALA A 9 -0.82 -25.29 -4.53
C ALA A 9 -0.17 -24.50 -5.66
N GLN A 10 0.48 -25.18 -6.62
CA GLN A 10 1.07 -24.54 -7.80
C GLN A 10 0.02 -23.80 -8.64
N LEU A 11 -1.19 -24.35 -8.78
CA LEU A 11 -2.30 -23.67 -9.44
C LEU A 11 -2.69 -22.38 -8.71
N LEU A 12 -2.82 -22.42 -7.38
CA LEU A 12 -3.13 -21.22 -6.58
C LEU A 12 -2.01 -20.17 -6.65
N LEU A 13 -0.75 -20.61 -6.57
CA LEU A 13 0.43 -19.74 -6.72
C LEU A 13 0.47 -19.08 -8.11
N SER A 14 0.06 -19.81 -9.16
CA SER A 14 -0.07 -19.26 -10.52
C SER A 14 -1.15 -18.18 -10.64
N TRP A 15 -2.09 -18.13 -9.71
CA TRP A 15 -3.11 -17.09 -9.59
C TRP A 15 -2.74 -15.99 -8.59
N ASP A 16 -1.47 -16.00 -8.14
CA ASP A 16 -0.89 -15.08 -7.16
C ASP A 16 -1.50 -15.17 -5.75
N ILE A 17 -2.07 -16.33 -5.41
CA ILE A 17 -2.51 -16.64 -4.05
C ILE A 17 -1.31 -17.21 -3.30
N GLN A 18 -0.56 -16.34 -2.63
CA GLN A 18 0.66 -16.68 -1.89
C GLN A 18 0.36 -17.08 -0.42
N PRO A 19 0.90 -18.20 0.08
CA PRO A 19 0.80 -18.52 1.51
C PRO A 19 1.75 -17.64 2.33
N GLN A 20 1.26 -17.12 3.46
CA GLN A 20 2.11 -16.44 4.45
C GLN A 20 2.78 -17.43 5.41
N ALA A 21 2.16 -18.58 5.61
CA ALA A 21 2.65 -19.69 6.41
C ALA A 21 1.98 -20.99 5.95
N MET A 22 2.60 -22.12 6.24
CA MET A 22 2.06 -23.45 5.90
C MET A 22 2.13 -24.41 7.09
N ILE A 23 1.13 -25.28 7.19
CA ILE A 23 1.15 -26.44 8.08
C ILE A 23 0.63 -27.64 7.30
N GLY A 24 1.40 -28.72 7.32
CA GLY A 24 0.98 -30.01 6.79
C GLY A 24 0.47 -30.93 7.88
N HIS A 25 -0.24 -32.00 7.49
CA HIS A 25 -0.54 -33.11 8.40
C HIS A 25 0.16 -34.37 7.90
N SER A 26 1.13 -34.85 8.68
CA SER A 26 1.99 -35.98 8.31
C SER A 26 2.61 -35.78 6.92
N ILE A 27 2.15 -36.53 5.92
CA ILE A 27 2.63 -36.41 4.53
C ILE A 27 2.49 -35.00 3.95
N GLY A 28 1.50 -34.22 4.39
CA GLY A 28 1.31 -32.84 3.93
C GLY A 28 2.45 -31.92 4.34
N GLU A 29 3.25 -32.26 5.36
CA GLU A 29 4.40 -31.44 5.75
C GLU A 29 5.52 -31.51 4.71
N TYR A 30 5.67 -32.63 4.01
CA TYR A 30 6.59 -32.74 2.88
C TYR A 30 6.17 -31.84 1.71
N VAL A 31 4.86 -31.64 1.52
CA VAL A 31 4.35 -30.70 0.49
C VAL A 31 4.65 -29.27 0.91
N ALA A 32 4.35 -28.89 2.15
CA ALA A 32 4.66 -27.58 2.70
C ALA A 32 6.17 -27.26 2.60
N ALA A 33 7.03 -28.22 2.94
CA ALA A 33 8.47 -28.07 2.86
C ALA A 33 9.00 -27.96 1.44
N CYS A 34 8.46 -28.74 0.50
CA CYS A 34 8.78 -28.60 -0.92
C CYS A 34 8.39 -27.20 -1.45
N LEU A 35 7.18 -26.73 -1.12
CA LEU A 35 6.71 -25.40 -1.54
C LEU A 35 7.51 -24.25 -0.91
N ALA A 36 8.01 -24.43 0.31
CA ALA A 36 8.89 -23.47 0.96
C ALA A 36 10.35 -23.56 0.48
N GLY A 37 10.68 -24.46 -0.44
CA GLY A 37 12.03 -24.60 -0.98
C GLY A 37 13.02 -25.36 -0.08
N VAL A 38 12.55 -26.13 0.91
CA VAL A 38 13.44 -26.95 1.76
C VAL A 38 14.14 -28.02 0.94
N PHE A 39 13.47 -28.60 -0.04
CA PHE A 39 14.04 -29.54 -1.01
C PHE A 39 13.30 -29.42 -2.36
N SER A 40 13.95 -29.88 -3.43
CA SER A 40 13.39 -29.84 -4.78
C SER A 40 12.13 -30.71 -4.92
N LEU A 41 11.36 -30.50 -6.00
CA LEU A 41 10.20 -31.35 -6.31
C LEU A 41 10.64 -32.79 -6.58
N GLU A 42 11.74 -32.97 -7.29
CA GLU A 42 12.34 -34.27 -7.61
C GLU A 42 12.71 -35.02 -6.32
N ASP A 43 13.36 -34.34 -5.39
CA ASP A 43 13.74 -34.89 -4.10
C ASP A 43 12.50 -35.20 -3.24
N ALA A 44 11.51 -34.30 -3.21
CA ALA A 44 10.26 -34.52 -2.49
C ALA A 44 9.55 -35.80 -2.98
N LEU A 45 9.46 -36.00 -4.30
CA LEU A 45 8.88 -37.19 -4.90
C LEU A 45 9.68 -38.45 -4.55
N ALA A 46 11.02 -38.37 -4.58
CA ALA A 46 11.89 -39.47 -4.17
C ALA A 46 11.68 -39.84 -2.71
N ILE A 47 11.66 -38.85 -1.81
CA ILE A 47 11.43 -39.04 -0.36
C ILE A 47 10.08 -39.68 -0.12
N VAL A 48 9.00 -39.12 -0.66
CA VAL A 48 7.63 -39.62 -0.45
C VAL A 48 7.43 -41.02 -1.01
N SER A 49 8.04 -41.32 -2.17
CA SER A 49 8.01 -42.66 -2.78
C SER A 49 8.72 -43.69 -1.90
N VAL A 50 9.94 -43.38 -1.44
CA VAL A 50 10.71 -44.25 -0.53
C VAL A 50 9.96 -44.43 0.78
N ARG A 51 9.46 -43.34 1.38
CA ARG A 51 8.67 -43.37 2.62
C ARG A 51 7.49 -44.31 2.48
N GLY A 52 6.66 -44.13 1.45
CA GLY A 52 5.50 -45.00 1.21
C GLY A 52 5.88 -46.47 1.01
N GLY A 53 6.93 -46.73 0.22
CA GLY A 53 7.41 -48.09 -0.04
C GLY A 53 7.98 -48.79 1.20
N LEU A 54 8.63 -48.05 2.10
CA LEU A 54 9.12 -48.58 3.38
C LEU A 54 7.98 -48.80 4.37
N MET A 55 7.08 -47.83 4.52
CA MET A 55 5.91 -47.95 5.40
C MET A 55 5.05 -49.16 5.03
N GLN A 56 4.86 -49.41 3.73
CA GLN A 56 4.07 -50.55 3.23
C GLN A 56 4.68 -51.93 3.54
N LYS A 57 5.98 -51.98 3.88
CA LYS A 57 6.69 -53.21 4.28
C LYS A 57 6.65 -53.45 5.79
N MET A 58 6.16 -52.50 6.57
CA MET A 58 6.06 -52.64 8.02
C MET A 58 4.97 -53.64 8.39
N ALA A 59 5.01 -54.13 9.62
CA ALA A 59 3.95 -54.98 10.13
C ALA A 59 2.60 -54.22 10.13
N PRO A 60 1.48 -54.88 9.79
CA PRO A 60 0.17 -54.24 9.86
C PRO A 60 -0.15 -53.87 11.30
N GLY A 61 -0.87 -52.76 11.48
CA GLY A 61 -1.25 -52.22 12.78
C GLY A 61 -2.50 -51.37 12.66
N SER A 62 -3.02 -50.92 13.80
CA SER A 62 -4.28 -50.18 13.85
C SER A 62 -4.08 -48.80 14.47
N MET A 63 -4.99 -47.88 14.13
CA MET A 63 -5.07 -46.55 14.73
C MET A 63 -6.47 -46.30 15.26
N LEU A 64 -6.56 -45.67 16.42
CA LEU A 64 -7.81 -45.46 17.16
C LEU A 64 -7.95 -43.98 17.54
N ALA A 65 -8.96 -43.30 16.99
CA ALA A 65 -9.29 -41.94 17.35
C ALA A 65 -10.07 -41.91 18.67
N VAL A 66 -9.60 -41.10 19.62
CA VAL A 66 -10.16 -40.99 20.97
C VAL A 66 -10.51 -39.54 21.31
N PRO A 67 -11.69 -39.26 21.91
CA PRO A 67 -12.10 -37.91 22.29
C PRO A 67 -11.49 -37.49 23.64
N LEU A 68 -10.17 -37.63 23.77
CA LEU A 68 -9.41 -37.33 25.00
C LEU A 68 -8.29 -36.31 24.72
N THR A 69 -7.89 -35.58 25.75
CA THR A 69 -6.74 -34.67 25.73
C THR A 69 -5.42 -35.45 25.77
N GLU A 70 -4.30 -34.81 25.39
CA GLU A 70 -2.95 -35.42 25.48
C GLU A 70 -2.62 -35.91 26.89
N THR A 71 -3.03 -35.16 27.93
CA THR A 71 -2.83 -35.58 29.33
C THR A 71 -3.73 -36.75 29.69
N ALA A 72 -4.98 -36.77 29.22
CA ALA A 72 -5.95 -37.81 29.56
C ALA A 72 -5.65 -39.14 28.84
N VAL A 73 -4.88 -39.14 27.75
CA VAL A 73 -4.46 -40.39 27.09
C VAL A 73 -3.26 -41.07 27.76
N GLN A 74 -2.49 -40.37 28.60
CA GLN A 74 -1.29 -40.92 29.26
C GLN A 74 -1.50 -42.27 29.95
N PRO A 75 -2.60 -42.52 30.71
CA PRO A 75 -2.84 -43.81 31.37
C PRO A 75 -3.12 -44.98 30.42
N TYR A 76 -3.35 -44.68 29.13
CA TYR A 76 -3.64 -45.65 28.07
C TYR A 76 -2.44 -45.94 27.18
N LEU A 77 -1.35 -45.17 27.32
CA LEU A 77 -0.09 -45.41 26.62
C LEU A 77 0.66 -46.58 27.26
N SER A 78 1.38 -47.34 26.44
CA SER A 78 2.18 -48.49 26.87
C SER A 78 3.35 -48.70 25.91
N ALA A 79 4.16 -49.74 26.15
CA ALA A 79 5.22 -50.13 25.21
C ALA A 79 4.67 -50.47 23.80
N ASP A 80 3.40 -50.90 23.71
CA ASP A 80 2.76 -51.29 22.46
C ASP A 80 1.81 -50.21 21.90
N ILE A 81 1.57 -49.11 22.63
CA ILE A 81 0.58 -48.09 22.27
C ILE A 81 1.19 -46.71 22.39
N ASP A 82 1.39 -46.07 21.23
CA ASP A 82 1.90 -44.71 21.11
C ASP A 82 0.78 -43.69 20.84
N LEU A 83 1.05 -42.44 21.21
CA LEU A 83 0.31 -41.29 20.72
C LEU A 83 0.79 -40.93 19.32
N ALA A 84 -0.09 -41.09 18.32
CA ALA A 84 0.25 -40.87 16.91
C ALA A 84 -0.08 -39.45 16.42
N THR A 85 -1.20 -38.87 16.87
CA THR A 85 -1.60 -37.52 16.46
C THR A 85 -2.40 -36.81 17.54
N ILE A 86 -2.23 -35.49 17.64
CA ILE A 86 -3.05 -34.58 18.42
C ILE A 86 -3.76 -33.67 17.42
N ASN A 87 -5.01 -34.00 17.07
CA ASN A 87 -5.76 -33.31 16.00
C ASN A 87 -6.63 -32.17 16.52
N ALA A 88 -6.99 -32.21 17.81
CA ALA A 88 -7.62 -31.11 18.54
C ALA A 88 -7.28 -31.25 20.04
N PRO A 89 -7.47 -30.20 20.87
CA PRO A 89 -7.13 -30.25 22.30
C PRO A 89 -7.79 -31.41 23.07
N ASN A 90 -8.93 -31.91 22.58
CA ASN A 90 -9.65 -33.06 23.12
C ASN A 90 -9.83 -34.21 22.11
N ARG A 91 -8.96 -34.32 21.10
CA ARG A 91 -9.00 -35.43 20.12
C ARG A 91 -7.59 -35.89 19.78
N CYS A 92 -7.25 -37.07 20.28
CA CYS A 92 -5.99 -37.75 19.99
C CYS A 92 -6.24 -38.98 19.11
N VAL A 93 -5.17 -39.51 18.53
CA VAL A 93 -5.17 -40.82 17.87
C VAL A 93 -4.05 -41.64 18.47
N LEU A 94 -4.40 -42.85 18.91
CA LEU A 94 -3.49 -43.84 19.46
C LEU A 94 -3.19 -44.90 18.40
N ALA A 95 -1.96 -45.41 18.36
CA ALA A 95 -1.52 -46.33 17.32
C ALA A 95 -0.63 -47.43 17.90
N GLY A 96 -0.78 -48.64 17.37
CA GLY A 96 -0.04 -49.82 17.82
C GLY A 96 -0.50 -51.11 17.12
N PRO A 97 -0.02 -52.28 17.58
CA PRO A 97 -0.47 -53.57 17.08
C PRO A 97 -1.99 -53.72 17.18
N THR A 98 -2.60 -54.37 16.19
CA THR A 98 -4.07 -54.48 16.10
C THR A 98 -4.68 -55.07 17.36
N ASP A 99 -4.08 -56.10 17.95
CA ASP A 99 -4.60 -56.74 19.17
C ASP A 99 -4.52 -55.81 20.39
N ALA A 100 -3.42 -55.05 20.53
CA ALA A 100 -3.26 -54.07 21.59
C ALA A 100 -4.28 -52.92 21.47
N ILE A 101 -4.50 -52.43 20.24
CA ILE A 101 -5.50 -51.39 19.96
C ILE A 101 -6.94 -51.89 20.20
N ASN A 102 -7.25 -53.14 19.85
CA ASN A 102 -8.55 -53.74 20.14
C ASN A 102 -8.79 -53.90 21.65
N ALA A 103 -7.78 -54.35 22.40
CA ALA A 103 -7.85 -54.43 23.86
C ALA A 103 -8.01 -53.04 24.50
N LEU A 104 -7.30 -52.04 23.98
CA LEU A 104 -7.46 -50.66 24.41
C LEU A 104 -8.86 -50.11 24.10
N ALA A 105 -9.42 -50.40 22.92
CA ALA A 105 -10.76 -49.96 22.57
C ALA A 105 -11.81 -50.51 23.55
N ALA A 106 -11.71 -51.79 23.93
CA ALA A 106 -12.57 -52.39 24.94
C ALA A 106 -12.37 -51.76 26.34
N ARG A 107 -11.14 -51.42 26.71
CA ARG A 107 -10.84 -50.71 27.96
C ARG A 107 -11.44 -49.30 27.98
N LEU A 108 -11.29 -48.54 26.89
CA LEU A 108 -11.86 -47.21 26.75
C LEU A 108 -13.40 -47.27 26.80
N GLU A 109 -14.02 -48.26 26.18
CA GLU A 109 -15.47 -48.47 26.26
C GLU A 109 -15.93 -48.77 27.70
N ALA A 110 -15.18 -49.59 28.45
CA ALA A 110 -15.45 -49.84 29.86
C ALA A 110 -15.30 -48.58 30.73
N ASP A 111 -14.39 -47.68 30.36
CA ASP A 111 -14.19 -46.38 31.00
C ASP A 111 -15.20 -45.31 30.50
N GLY A 112 -16.15 -45.68 29.63
CA GLY A 112 -17.20 -44.78 29.11
C GLY A 112 -16.73 -43.83 27.99
N VAL A 113 -15.57 -44.10 27.38
CA VAL A 113 -14.99 -43.29 26.30
C VAL A 113 -15.27 -43.94 24.95
N THR A 114 -16.09 -43.29 24.11
CA THR A 114 -16.39 -43.77 22.75
C THR A 114 -15.22 -43.48 21.79
N ALA A 115 -14.40 -44.51 21.55
CA ALA A 115 -13.33 -44.47 20.57
C ALA A 115 -13.80 -44.92 19.17
N ARG A 116 -13.11 -44.47 18.12
CA ARG A 116 -13.43 -44.82 16.73
C ARG A 116 -12.20 -45.37 16.01
N PRO A 117 -12.25 -46.60 15.46
CA PRO A 117 -11.15 -47.12 14.65
C PRO A 117 -11.01 -46.31 13.36
N LEU A 118 -9.76 -46.04 12.97
CA LEU A 118 -9.45 -45.41 11.69
C LEU A 118 -9.21 -46.47 10.61
N HIS A 119 -9.61 -46.14 9.38
CA HIS A 119 -9.36 -47.02 8.24
C HIS A 119 -7.95 -46.79 7.71
N THR A 120 -6.96 -47.38 8.37
CA THR A 120 -5.55 -47.37 7.99
C THR A 120 -5.02 -48.79 7.91
N SER A 121 -3.97 -48.99 7.11
CA SER A 121 -3.32 -50.31 6.94
C SER A 121 -2.24 -50.60 7.99
N HIS A 122 -1.67 -49.54 8.56
CA HIS A 122 -0.58 -49.60 9.53
C HIS A 122 -0.81 -48.60 10.67
N ALA A 123 -0.07 -48.79 11.76
CA ALA A 123 0.00 -47.88 12.88
C ALA A 123 1.05 -46.77 12.64
N PHE A 124 0.70 -45.76 11.86
CA PHE A 124 1.61 -44.65 11.55
C PHE A 124 1.93 -43.80 12.79
N HIS A 125 3.10 -43.15 12.80
CA HIS A 125 3.56 -42.33 13.94
C HIS A 125 3.61 -43.12 15.27
N SER A 126 4.10 -44.36 15.20
CA SER A 126 4.27 -45.25 16.35
C SER A 126 5.59 -46.03 16.26
N HIS A 127 5.96 -46.75 17.32
CA HIS A 127 7.13 -47.63 17.35
C HIS A 127 7.14 -48.67 16.24
N MET A 128 5.96 -49.01 15.68
CA MET A 128 5.86 -49.94 14.56
C MET A 128 6.54 -49.41 13.29
N MET A 129 6.85 -48.11 13.21
CA MET A 129 7.62 -47.50 12.13
C MET A 129 9.13 -47.49 12.39
N GLU A 130 9.62 -47.84 13.59
CA GLU A 130 11.05 -47.87 13.91
C GLU A 130 11.90 -48.71 12.94
N PRO A 131 11.45 -49.91 12.50
CA PRO A 131 12.26 -50.75 11.62
C PRO A 131 12.59 -50.12 10.26
N MET A 132 11.83 -49.11 9.79
CA MET A 132 12.15 -48.41 8.55
C MET A 132 13.10 -47.22 8.72
N LEU A 133 13.30 -46.71 9.94
CA LEU A 133 13.97 -45.42 10.17
C LEU A 133 15.43 -45.42 9.69
N ASP A 134 16.18 -46.50 9.90
CA ASP A 134 17.58 -46.57 9.47
C ASP A 134 17.69 -46.50 7.94
N THR A 135 16.87 -47.29 7.24
CA THR A 135 16.87 -47.31 5.76
C THR A 135 16.38 -45.97 5.20
N PHE A 136 15.40 -45.36 5.85
CA PHE A 136 14.87 -44.06 5.44
C PHE A 136 15.90 -42.95 5.66
N SER A 137 16.56 -42.91 6.82
CA SER A 137 17.61 -41.94 7.16
C SER A 137 18.79 -41.99 6.19
N GLN A 138 19.23 -43.20 5.81
CA GLN A 138 20.27 -43.36 4.79
C GLN A 138 19.88 -42.77 3.43
N ARG A 139 18.59 -42.80 3.08
CA ARG A 139 18.11 -42.19 1.82
C ARG A 139 18.05 -40.67 1.93
N LEU A 140 17.62 -40.15 3.07
CA LEU A 140 17.56 -38.72 3.32
C LEU A 140 18.97 -38.07 3.32
N GLN A 141 20.02 -38.78 3.72
CA GLN A 141 21.41 -38.28 3.64
C GLN A 141 21.88 -37.92 2.23
N HIS A 142 21.18 -38.35 1.18
CA HIS A 142 21.50 -38.04 -0.21
C HIS A 142 20.67 -36.88 -0.78
N ILE A 143 19.81 -36.27 0.04
CA ILE A 143 18.99 -35.13 -0.34
C ILE A 143 19.63 -33.85 0.18
N GLU A 144 19.60 -32.80 -0.63
CA GLU A 144 20.03 -31.47 -0.23
C GLU A 144 18.87 -30.72 0.43
N PHE A 145 19.05 -30.35 1.70
CA PHE A 145 18.05 -29.62 2.47
C PHE A 145 18.46 -28.16 2.66
N HIS A 146 17.48 -27.26 2.59
CA HIS A 146 17.64 -25.82 2.69
C HIS A 146 16.71 -25.24 3.77
N PRO A 147 17.04 -24.06 4.34
CA PRO A 147 16.10 -23.30 5.16
C PRO A 147 14.81 -22.95 4.39
N PRO A 148 13.64 -22.96 5.06
CA PRO A 148 12.38 -22.64 4.40
C PRO A 148 12.29 -21.15 4.06
N GLN A 149 11.88 -20.83 2.83
CA GLN A 149 11.64 -19.46 2.34
C GLN A 149 10.28 -18.91 2.77
N VAL A 150 9.33 -19.80 3.04
CA VAL A 150 8.00 -19.50 3.59
C VAL A 150 7.87 -20.23 4.94
N PRO A 151 7.43 -19.57 6.02
CA PRO A 151 7.29 -20.19 7.34
C PRO A 151 6.46 -21.49 7.32
N ILE A 152 6.96 -22.52 7.99
CA ILE A 152 6.27 -23.80 8.15
C ILE A 152 6.13 -24.12 9.64
N ILE A 153 5.01 -24.69 10.04
CA ILE A 153 4.83 -25.24 11.39
C ILE A 153 5.18 -26.72 11.40
N SER A 154 6.10 -27.09 12.28
CA SER A 154 6.61 -28.45 12.45
C SER A 154 5.56 -29.37 13.10
N ASN A 155 5.34 -30.53 12.51
CA ASN A 155 4.42 -31.56 13.00
C ASN A 155 4.94 -32.20 14.29
N VAL A 156 6.26 -32.26 14.47
CA VAL A 156 6.89 -32.88 15.63
C VAL A 156 6.81 -31.98 16.87
N THR A 157 6.99 -30.67 16.68
CA THR A 157 7.06 -29.70 17.79
C THR A 157 5.76 -28.94 18.01
N GLY A 158 4.91 -28.77 16.98
CA GLY A 158 3.73 -27.91 17.03
C GLY A 158 4.06 -26.41 16.94
N GLU A 159 5.33 -26.07 16.71
CA GLU A 159 5.87 -24.71 16.68
C GLU A 159 6.45 -24.38 15.29
N TRP A 160 6.80 -23.12 15.04
CA TRP A 160 7.53 -22.72 13.83
C TRP A 160 8.80 -23.57 13.65
N MET A 161 8.95 -24.15 12.46
CA MET A 161 10.11 -24.94 12.08
C MET A 161 11.35 -24.03 11.94
N THR A 162 12.44 -24.40 12.60
CA THR A 162 13.70 -23.65 12.47
C THR A 162 14.47 -24.07 11.20
N ALA A 163 15.40 -23.22 10.76
CA ALA A 163 16.27 -23.52 9.62
C ALA A 163 17.08 -24.80 9.84
N GLU A 164 17.56 -25.01 11.07
CA GLU A 164 18.33 -26.19 11.46
C GLU A 164 17.47 -27.45 11.43
N GLN A 165 16.23 -27.37 11.89
CA GLN A 165 15.28 -28.49 11.83
C GLN A 165 14.96 -28.87 10.37
N ALA A 166 14.68 -27.87 9.53
CA ALA A 166 14.38 -28.10 8.12
C ALA A 166 15.56 -28.75 7.37
N ALA A 167 16.78 -28.31 7.70
CA ALA A 167 18.04 -28.77 7.10
C ALA A 167 18.55 -30.12 7.66
N ASP A 168 17.91 -30.68 8.70
CA ASP A 168 18.36 -31.91 9.35
C ASP A 168 17.63 -33.15 8.80
N PRO A 169 18.32 -34.09 8.11
CA PRO A 169 17.74 -35.35 7.68
C PRO A 169 17.13 -36.18 8.84
N LEU A 170 17.67 -36.06 10.05
CA LEU A 170 17.15 -36.79 11.22
C LEU A 170 15.78 -36.28 11.65
N TYR A 171 15.48 -34.98 11.47
CA TYR A 171 14.15 -34.44 11.71
C TYR A 171 13.11 -35.19 10.85
N TRP A 172 13.37 -35.33 9.56
CA TRP A 172 12.47 -35.99 8.61
C TRP A 172 12.32 -37.49 8.87
N ALA A 173 13.37 -38.16 9.36
CA ALA A 173 13.25 -39.54 9.81
C ALA A 173 12.39 -39.65 11.08
N GLN A 174 12.66 -38.81 12.08
CA GLN A 174 11.93 -38.75 13.35
C GLN A 174 10.46 -38.37 13.15
N HIS A 175 10.15 -37.55 12.15
CA HIS A 175 8.78 -37.17 11.77
C HIS A 175 7.87 -38.38 11.51
N VAL A 176 8.39 -39.45 10.93
CA VAL A 176 7.63 -40.68 10.65
C VAL A 176 7.23 -41.41 11.93
N ARG A 177 8.02 -41.25 13.00
CA ARG A 177 7.88 -41.96 14.28
C ARG A 177 7.11 -41.17 15.33
N HIS A 178 7.29 -39.86 15.38
CA HIS A 178 6.73 -39.01 16.44
C HIS A 178 5.32 -38.53 16.12
N ALA A 179 4.61 -38.14 17.18
CA ALA A 179 3.24 -37.67 17.11
C ALA A 179 3.10 -36.41 16.23
N VAL A 180 2.04 -36.35 15.43
CA VAL A 180 1.66 -35.12 14.69
C VAL A 180 0.91 -34.17 15.62
N ARG A 181 1.54 -33.04 15.97
CA ARG A 181 1.02 -31.99 16.86
C ARG A 181 0.21 -30.93 16.10
N PHE A 182 -0.79 -31.36 15.33
CA PHE A 182 -1.59 -30.46 14.48
C PHE A 182 -2.41 -29.43 15.29
N ALA A 183 -2.97 -29.84 16.43
CA ALA A 183 -3.74 -28.94 17.30
C ALA A 183 -2.90 -27.75 17.78
N ASP A 184 -1.65 -28.00 18.17
CA ASP A 184 -0.73 -26.95 18.65
C ASP A 184 -0.40 -25.97 17.52
N GLY A 185 -0.17 -26.49 16.30
CA GLY A 185 0.04 -25.64 15.13
C GLY A 185 -1.17 -24.77 14.77
N ILE A 186 -2.40 -25.29 14.90
CA ILE A 186 -3.61 -24.47 14.74
C ILE A 186 -3.75 -23.46 15.88
N GLN A 187 -3.37 -23.81 17.10
CA GLN A 187 -3.35 -22.88 18.23
C GLN A 187 -2.36 -21.73 18.03
N LEU A 188 -1.22 -21.99 17.37
CA LEU A 188 -0.25 -20.98 16.97
C LEU A 188 -0.82 -20.05 15.90
N LEU A 189 -1.42 -20.59 14.83
CA LEU A 189 -2.07 -19.77 13.78
C LEU A 189 -3.29 -18.99 14.27
N ALA A 190 -3.96 -19.46 15.32
CA ALA A 190 -5.08 -18.75 15.93
C ALA A 190 -4.65 -17.44 16.63
N GLN A 191 -3.36 -17.24 16.89
CA GLN A 191 -2.81 -15.98 17.43
C GLN A 191 -2.77 -14.86 16.38
N GLN A 192 -3.02 -15.19 15.10
CA GLN A 192 -3.07 -14.27 13.96
C GLN A 192 -4.51 -14.26 13.37
N PRO A 193 -5.48 -13.62 14.05
CA PRO A 193 -6.91 -13.72 13.73
C PRO A 193 -7.30 -13.20 12.33
N GLU A 194 -6.48 -12.35 11.74
CA GLU A 194 -6.63 -11.78 10.39
C GLU A 194 -6.29 -12.76 9.25
N THR A 195 -5.69 -13.91 9.56
CA THR A 195 -5.28 -14.88 8.54
C THR A 195 -6.43 -15.77 8.07
N ILE A 196 -6.37 -16.23 6.81
CA ILE A 196 -7.31 -17.21 6.26
C ILE A 196 -6.66 -18.60 6.28
N LEU A 197 -7.36 -19.59 6.85
CA LEU A 197 -6.91 -20.97 6.84
C LEU A 197 -7.47 -21.70 5.60
N LEU A 198 -6.59 -22.07 4.67
CA LEU A 198 -6.97 -22.73 3.41
C LEU A 198 -6.43 -24.17 3.36
N GLU A 199 -7.32 -25.17 3.36
CA GLU A 199 -6.93 -26.56 3.11
C GLU A 199 -6.68 -26.79 1.61
N VAL A 200 -5.42 -27.06 1.26
CA VAL A 200 -4.97 -27.34 -0.11
C VAL A 200 -4.76 -28.85 -0.26
N GLY A 201 -5.74 -29.55 -0.84
CA GLY A 201 -5.69 -30.99 -0.98
C GLY A 201 -7.05 -31.67 -1.02
N PRO A 202 -7.10 -33.01 -1.18
CA PRO A 202 -8.34 -33.74 -1.30
C PRO A 202 -9.08 -33.86 0.04
N GLY A 203 -10.37 -33.54 0.01
CA GLY A 203 -11.25 -33.64 1.17
C GLY A 203 -11.37 -32.32 1.96
N THR A 204 -11.86 -32.43 3.19
CA THR A 204 -12.19 -31.28 4.05
C THR A 204 -11.83 -31.53 5.51
N THR A 205 -10.86 -32.42 5.75
CA THR A 205 -10.57 -32.95 7.09
C THR A 205 -9.88 -31.89 7.92
N LEU A 206 -8.82 -31.26 7.40
CA LEU A 206 -8.04 -30.25 8.11
C LEU A 206 -8.87 -28.98 8.32
N ARG A 207 -9.69 -28.58 7.35
CA ARG A 207 -10.70 -27.52 7.48
C ARG A 207 -11.62 -27.82 8.66
N THR A 208 -12.14 -29.04 8.76
CA THR A 208 -13.07 -29.41 9.84
C THR A 208 -12.40 -29.41 11.21
N LEU A 209 -11.14 -29.86 11.30
CA LEU A 209 -10.35 -29.84 12.53
C LEU A 209 -10.04 -28.40 12.96
N ALA A 210 -9.53 -27.57 12.04
CA ALA A 210 -9.23 -26.16 12.30
C ALA A 210 -10.49 -25.36 12.67
N GLN A 211 -11.59 -25.55 11.95
CA GLN A 211 -12.87 -24.87 12.22
C GLN A 211 -13.40 -25.15 13.64
N ARG A 212 -13.17 -26.37 14.15
CA ARG A 212 -13.61 -26.82 15.48
C ARG A 212 -12.57 -26.57 16.57
N HIS A 213 -11.42 -26.01 16.25
CA HIS A 213 -10.38 -25.73 17.23
C HIS A 213 -10.85 -24.63 18.21
N PRO A 214 -10.82 -24.87 19.53
CA PRO A 214 -11.39 -23.93 20.51
C PRO A 214 -10.62 -22.61 20.59
N GLY A 215 -9.32 -22.62 20.28
CA GLY A 215 -8.51 -21.41 20.21
C GLY A 215 -8.78 -20.54 18.99
N ARG A 216 -9.45 -21.04 17.95
CA ARG A 216 -9.69 -20.31 16.68
C ARG A 216 -10.81 -19.27 16.86
N PRO A 217 -10.57 -17.97 16.59
CA PRO A 217 -11.62 -16.96 16.58
C PRO A 217 -12.72 -17.29 15.57
N ALA A 218 -13.98 -17.05 15.92
CA ALA A 218 -15.11 -17.36 15.03
C ALA A 218 -15.02 -16.64 13.67
N ALA A 219 -14.49 -15.40 13.68
CA ALA A 219 -14.31 -14.56 12.50
C ALA A 219 -13.20 -15.05 11.54
N GLN A 220 -12.24 -15.86 12.00
CA GLN A 220 -11.12 -16.32 11.19
C GLN A 220 -11.60 -17.32 10.12
N PRO A 221 -11.56 -17.00 8.82
CA PRO A 221 -12.15 -17.87 7.80
C PRO A 221 -11.38 -19.19 7.65
N VAL A 222 -12.10 -20.29 7.42
CA VAL A 222 -11.52 -21.61 7.13
C VAL A 222 -12.18 -22.20 5.89
N MET A 223 -11.38 -22.52 4.88
CA MET A 223 -11.85 -22.94 3.56
C MET A 223 -11.12 -24.21 3.09
N ALA A 224 -11.67 -24.88 2.07
CA ALA A 224 -11.04 -26.03 1.43
C ALA A 224 -11.13 -25.89 -0.09
N THR A 225 -10.08 -26.32 -0.77
CA THR A 225 -9.93 -26.21 -2.23
C THR A 225 -10.63 -27.33 -2.99
N MET A 226 -10.90 -28.47 -2.33
CA MET A 226 -11.62 -29.61 -2.89
C MET A 226 -12.83 -29.97 -2.02
N ARG A 227 -13.77 -30.70 -2.61
CA ARG A 227 -14.98 -31.16 -1.93
C ARG A 227 -14.72 -32.37 -1.04
N HIS A 228 -15.68 -32.69 -0.19
CA HIS A 228 -15.69 -33.99 0.47
C HIS A 228 -16.07 -35.09 -0.55
N PRO A 229 -15.46 -36.30 -0.54
CA PRO A 229 -15.73 -37.35 -1.55
C PRO A 229 -17.19 -37.84 -1.67
N LYS A 230 -18.05 -37.46 -0.72
CA LYS A 230 -19.48 -37.79 -0.69
C LYS A 230 -20.39 -36.67 -1.23
N GLU A 231 -19.84 -35.51 -1.54
CA GLU A 231 -20.59 -34.39 -2.11
C GLU A 231 -20.64 -34.54 -3.62
N GLU A 232 -21.78 -34.33 -4.27
CA GLU A 232 -21.94 -34.55 -5.72
C GLU A 232 -21.46 -33.36 -6.59
N GLN A 233 -20.96 -32.29 -5.98
CA GLN A 233 -20.51 -31.10 -6.67
C GLN A 233 -19.26 -31.39 -7.52
N ALA A 234 -19.08 -30.66 -8.62
CA ALA A 234 -17.84 -30.72 -9.39
C ALA A 234 -16.67 -30.04 -8.65
N ASP A 235 -15.46 -30.59 -8.80
CA ASP A 235 -14.26 -30.13 -8.09
C ASP A 235 -13.81 -28.73 -8.57
N ASP A 236 -13.96 -28.44 -9.86
CA ASP A 236 -13.72 -27.12 -10.46
C ASP A 236 -14.63 -26.03 -9.87
N TYR A 237 -15.92 -26.32 -9.71
CA TYR A 237 -16.86 -25.42 -9.05
C TYR A 237 -16.46 -25.15 -7.60
N THR A 238 -16.02 -26.19 -6.88
CA THR A 238 -15.60 -26.04 -5.48
C THR A 238 -14.38 -25.14 -5.36
N LEU A 239 -13.40 -25.35 -6.23
CA LEU A 239 -12.20 -24.51 -6.31
C LEU A 239 -12.56 -23.06 -6.62
N LEU A 240 -13.36 -22.81 -7.66
CA LEU A 240 -13.77 -21.45 -8.06
C LEU A 240 -14.61 -20.75 -6.98
N LYS A 241 -15.47 -21.49 -6.28
CA LYS A 241 -16.21 -20.98 -5.14
C LYS A 241 -15.25 -20.56 -4.02
N THR A 242 -14.26 -21.37 -3.71
CA THR A 242 -13.23 -21.05 -2.70
C THR A 242 -12.41 -19.83 -3.11
N VAL A 243 -12.02 -19.72 -4.38
CA VAL A 243 -11.36 -18.50 -4.92
C VAL A 243 -12.25 -17.27 -4.75
N GLY A 244 -13.54 -17.37 -5.06
CA GLY A 244 -14.49 -16.28 -4.83
C GLY A 244 -14.60 -15.90 -3.35
N GLN A 245 -14.55 -16.88 -2.44
CA GLN A 245 -14.52 -16.60 -1.00
C GLN A 245 -13.21 -15.94 -0.56
N LEU A 246 -12.06 -16.34 -1.09
CA LEU A 246 -10.78 -15.67 -0.83
C LEU A 246 -10.81 -14.22 -1.29
N TRP A 247 -11.34 -13.96 -2.50
CA TRP A 247 -11.51 -12.61 -3.04
C TRP A 247 -12.42 -11.74 -2.15
N LEU A 248 -13.53 -12.28 -1.66
CA LEU A 248 -14.42 -11.59 -0.70
C LEU A 248 -13.74 -11.26 0.65
N ASN A 249 -12.69 -11.99 1.01
CA ASN A 249 -11.90 -11.75 2.22
C ASN A 249 -10.63 -10.92 1.93
N GLY A 250 -10.55 -10.26 0.77
CA GLY A 250 -9.48 -9.30 0.45
C GLY A 250 -8.21 -9.92 -0.13
N VAL A 251 -8.21 -11.21 -0.48
CA VAL A 251 -7.07 -11.84 -1.16
C VAL A 251 -7.03 -11.39 -2.62
N SER A 252 -5.90 -10.82 -3.04
CA SER A 252 -5.65 -10.46 -4.43
C SER A 252 -5.65 -11.70 -5.32
N PHE A 253 -6.23 -11.58 -6.51
CA PHE A 253 -6.33 -12.66 -7.48
C PHE A 253 -5.90 -12.16 -8.86
N ARG A 254 -4.92 -12.83 -9.46
CA ARG A 254 -4.41 -12.47 -10.79
C ARG A 254 -5.29 -13.07 -11.89
N TRP A 255 -6.28 -12.31 -12.32
CA TRP A 255 -7.20 -12.70 -13.41
C TRP A 255 -6.49 -13.04 -14.72
N ASP A 256 -5.40 -12.36 -15.05
CA ASP A 256 -4.64 -12.63 -16.27
C ASP A 256 -4.01 -14.04 -16.25
N GLY A 257 -3.58 -14.52 -15.08
CA GLY A 257 -3.07 -15.89 -14.93
C GLY A 257 -4.17 -16.95 -15.04
N PHE A 258 -5.37 -16.65 -14.57
CA PHE A 258 -6.52 -17.54 -14.70
C PHE A 258 -6.92 -17.75 -16.18
N TYR A 259 -6.83 -16.70 -17.00
CA TYR A 259 -7.19 -16.72 -18.41
C TYR A 259 -5.99 -16.88 -19.37
N GLU A 260 -4.78 -17.19 -18.86
CA GLU A 260 -3.53 -17.16 -19.64
C GLU A 260 -3.59 -18.01 -20.92
N ASN A 261 -4.29 -19.14 -20.88
CA ASN A 261 -4.41 -20.07 -22.01
C ASN A 261 -5.71 -19.90 -22.82
N GLU A 262 -6.38 -18.76 -22.68
CA GLU A 262 -7.68 -18.52 -23.30
C GLU A 262 -7.73 -17.17 -24.03
N PHE A 263 -8.37 -17.15 -25.20
CA PHE A 263 -8.69 -15.91 -25.89
C PHE A 263 -10.11 -15.45 -25.48
N ARG A 264 -10.17 -14.42 -24.65
CA ARG A 264 -11.43 -13.83 -24.16
C ARG A 264 -11.69 -12.47 -24.80
N HIS A 265 -12.95 -12.18 -25.10
CA HIS A 265 -13.39 -10.88 -25.61
C HIS A 265 -13.95 -10.02 -24.48
N ARG A 266 -13.56 -8.74 -24.42
CA ARG A 266 -14.20 -7.77 -23.52
C ARG A 266 -15.61 -7.50 -24.02
N VAL A 267 -16.59 -7.63 -23.12
CA VAL A 267 -18.00 -7.34 -23.39
C VAL A 267 -18.45 -6.13 -22.56
N LEU A 268 -19.46 -5.41 -23.04
CA LEU A 268 -20.06 -4.32 -22.28
C LEU A 268 -20.91 -4.90 -21.14
N LEU A 269 -20.54 -4.55 -19.90
CA LEU A 269 -21.31 -4.82 -18.69
C LEU A 269 -21.92 -3.51 -18.16
N PRO A 270 -22.97 -3.57 -17.32
CA PRO A 270 -23.45 -2.39 -16.60
C PRO A 270 -22.30 -1.67 -15.92
N THR A 271 -22.25 -0.35 -16.05
CA THR A 271 -21.24 0.49 -15.40
C THR A 271 -21.45 0.51 -13.89
N TYR A 272 -20.45 1.00 -13.14
CA TYR A 272 -20.52 1.12 -11.69
C TYR A 272 -21.84 1.81 -11.23
N PRO A 273 -22.67 1.14 -10.43
CA PRO A 273 -23.91 1.71 -9.94
C PRO A 273 -23.61 2.62 -8.75
N PHE A 274 -23.25 3.88 -9.02
CA PHE A 274 -23.02 4.85 -7.94
C PHE A 274 -24.18 4.87 -6.94
N GLU A 275 -23.86 4.76 -5.65
CA GLU A 275 -24.80 5.04 -4.55
C GLU A 275 -25.03 6.55 -4.47
N ARG A 276 -25.90 7.03 -5.35
CA ARG A 276 -26.15 8.45 -5.56
C ARG A 276 -26.69 9.07 -4.28
N GLN A 277 -25.93 10.00 -3.71
CA GLN A 277 -26.42 10.93 -2.71
C GLN A 277 -26.55 12.32 -3.33
N ARG A 278 -27.56 13.06 -2.91
CA ARG A 278 -27.74 14.46 -3.32
C ARG A 278 -26.78 15.31 -2.49
N TYR A 279 -25.64 15.63 -3.06
CA TYR A 279 -24.77 16.68 -2.55
C TYR A 279 -25.23 17.99 -3.15
N TRP A 280 -25.96 18.77 -2.35
CA TRP A 280 -26.47 20.07 -2.72
C TRP A 280 -26.14 21.05 -1.60
N ILE A 281 -25.56 22.19 -1.94
CA ILE A 281 -25.46 23.30 -1.00
C ILE A 281 -26.87 23.88 -0.93
N GLU A 282 -27.62 23.49 0.10
CA GLU A 282 -28.87 24.16 0.41
C GLU A 282 -28.55 25.65 0.60
N PRO A 283 -29.28 26.57 -0.05
CA PRO A 283 -29.02 28.00 0.12
C PRO A 283 -29.06 28.31 1.61
N GLY A 284 -27.95 28.82 2.15
CA GLY A 284 -27.88 29.22 3.55
C GLY A 284 -29.04 30.18 3.83
N ALA A 285 -29.70 30.03 4.99
CA ALA A 285 -30.62 31.05 5.45
C ALA A 285 -29.89 32.39 5.37
N ASP A 286 -30.37 33.28 4.50
CA ASP A 286 -29.69 34.48 4.03
C ASP A 286 -28.98 35.19 5.21
N ALA A 287 -27.67 34.93 5.34
CA ALA A 287 -26.79 35.95 5.88
C ALA A 287 -26.81 37.03 4.82
N ASP A 288 -27.16 38.25 5.23
CA ASP A 288 -27.50 39.44 4.46
C ASP A 288 -26.35 39.93 3.55
N VAL A 289 -25.85 39.04 2.70
CA VAL A 289 -24.94 39.30 1.59
C VAL A 289 -25.84 39.46 0.40
N MET A 290 -26.15 40.72 0.06
CA MET A 290 -26.85 41.05 -1.18
C MET A 290 -26.24 40.24 -2.34
N PRO A 291 -27.01 39.38 -3.03
CA PRO A 291 -26.48 38.65 -4.16
C PRO A 291 -26.16 39.68 -5.23
N THR A 292 -24.89 39.83 -5.60
CA THR A 292 -24.54 40.32 -6.92
C THR A 292 -25.09 39.30 -7.91
N ALA A 293 -26.29 39.56 -8.43
CA ALA A 293 -26.93 38.71 -9.43
C ALA A 293 -25.92 38.43 -10.55
N LEU A 294 -25.58 37.16 -10.74
CA LEU A 294 -24.78 36.71 -11.88
C LEU A 294 -25.64 36.88 -13.14
N PHE A 295 -25.51 38.02 -13.79
CA PHE A 295 -26.13 38.26 -15.08
C PHE A 295 -25.33 37.53 -16.16
N LYS A 296 -26.04 36.79 -17.03
CA LYS A 296 -25.42 36.22 -18.24
C LYS A 296 -24.97 37.39 -19.11
N GLN A 297 -23.65 37.59 -19.24
CA GLN A 297 -23.08 38.59 -20.14
C GLN A 297 -23.37 38.17 -21.58
N PRO A 298 -24.25 38.89 -22.31
CA PRO A 298 -24.77 38.41 -23.59
C PRO A 298 -23.78 38.59 -24.73
N ASP A 299 -22.87 39.56 -24.63
CA ASP A 299 -21.86 39.83 -25.65
C ASP A 299 -20.52 39.17 -25.26
N MET A 300 -20.02 38.31 -26.16
CA MET A 300 -18.74 37.62 -26.00
C MET A 300 -17.57 38.59 -25.91
N LYS A 301 -17.69 39.80 -26.49
CA LYS A 301 -16.63 40.82 -26.46
C LYS A 301 -16.25 41.19 -25.03
N ASP A 302 -17.20 41.13 -24.12
CA ASP A 302 -17.03 41.51 -22.71
C ASP A 302 -16.66 40.31 -21.81
N TRP A 303 -16.36 39.13 -22.38
CA TRP A 303 -16.01 37.94 -21.60
C TRP A 303 -14.53 37.86 -21.22
N PHE A 304 -13.68 38.68 -21.84
CA PHE A 304 -12.23 38.56 -21.72
C PHE A 304 -11.69 39.43 -20.59
N TYR A 305 -10.67 38.89 -19.92
CA TYR A 305 -9.96 39.56 -18.84
C TYR A 305 -8.46 39.44 -19.10
N LEU A 306 -7.72 40.47 -18.73
CA LEU A 306 -6.26 40.43 -18.70
C LEU A 306 -5.79 40.43 -17.25
N PRO A 307 -4.77 39.62 -16.91
CA PRO A 307 -4.12 39.75 -15.61
C PRO A 307 -3.51 41.15 -15.51
N SER A 308 -3.84 41.86 -14.45
CA SER A 308 -3.26 43.15 -14.07
C SER A 308 -2.66 43.06 -12.67
N TRP A 309 -1.85 44.06 -12.30
CA TRP A 309 -1.25 44.15 -10.98
C TRP A 309 -1.76 45.38 -10.28
N LYS A 310 -2.48 45.17 -9.17
CA LYS A 310 -3.00 46.25 -8.34
C LYS A 310 -2.06 46.46 -7.16
N ARG A 311 -1.56 47.69 -7.01
CA ARG A 311 -0.80 48.05 -5.81
C ARG A 311 -1.73 48.03 -4.60
N THR A 312 -1.35 47.29 -3.58
CA THR A 312 -2.06 47.15 -2.31
C THR A 312 -1.14 47.55 -1.15
N MET A 313 -1.72 47.78 0.03
CA MET A 313 -0.94 48.06 1.22
C MET A 313 -0.30 46.76 1.72
N PRO A 314 1.00 46.76 2.07
CA PRO A 314 1.59 45.61 2.75
C PRO A 314 0.90 45.39 4.11
N PRO A 315 0.68 44.13 4.50
CA PRO A 315 0.12 43.83 5.81
C PRO A 315 1.06 44.28 6.91
N VAL A 316 0.47 44.68 8.05
CA VAL A 316 1.22 45.05 9.25
C VAL A 316 1.22 43.84 10.18
N LEU A 317 2.41 43.43 10.63
CA LEU A 317 2.53 42.34 11.58
C LEU A 317 1.93 42.77 12.94
N GLU A 318 0.80 42.16 13.31
CA GLU A 318 0.20 42.36 14.63
C GLU A 318 0.97 41.57 15.69
N ARG A 319 1.20 42.19 16.85
CA ARG A 319 1.95 41.60 17.98
C ARG A 319 1.09 41.57 19.24
N PRO A 320 1.27 40.57 20.13
CA PRO A 320 2.18 39.43 20.01
C PRO A 320 1.66 38.37 19.03
N LEU A 321 2.57 37.68 18.34
CA LEU A 321 2.21 36.46 17.62
C LEU A 321 1.82 35.40 18.64
N THR A 322 0.77 34.63 18.36
CA THR A 322 0.47 33.44 19.14
C THR A 322 1.65 32.46 19.01
N PRO A 323 1.88 31.57 20.00
CA PRO A 323 2.83 30.47 19.82
C PRO A 323 2.49 29.72 18.54
N GLN A 324 3.45 29.68 17.62
CA GLN A 324 3.31 29.11 16.29
C GLN A 324 4.66 28.46 15.92
N THR A 325 4.59 27.35 15.20
CA THR A 325 5.76 26.73 14.59
C THR A 325 5.79 27.03 13.10
N TRP A 326 6.94 27.45 12.61
CA TRP A 326 7.17 27.79 11.21
C TRP A 326 8.19 26.82 10.60
N LEU A 327 7.85 26.23 9.45
CA LEU A 327 8.77 25.43 8.66
C LEU A 327 9.32 26.24 7.49
N ILE A 328 10.63 26.43 7.42
CA ILE A 328 11.28 27.28 6.43
C ILE A 328 12.18 26.45 5.51
N PHE A 329 11.80 26.30 4.24
CA PHE A 329 12.70 25.76 3.22
C PHE A 329 13.61 26.87 2.73
N HIS A 330 14.87 26.87 3.16
CA HIS A 330 15.78 27.99 2.97
C HIS A 330 16.97 27.64 2.07
N ASN A 331 17.63 28.65 1.51
CA ASN A 331 18.94 28.51 0.86
C ASN A 331 20.04 29.14 1.72
N ASP A 332 21.28 29.02 1.25
CA ASP A 332 22.43 29.75 1.77
C ASP A 332 22.49 31.15 1.14
N ASP A 333 21.54 32.02 1.51
CA ASP A 333 21.42 33.37 0.97
C ASP A 333 21.03 34.40 2.06
N ALA A 334 21.23 35.68 1.75
CA ALA A 334 21.02 36.77 2.70
C ALA A 334 19.55 36.98 3.10
N LEU A 335 18.59 36.66 2.22
CA LEU A 335 17.16 36.77 2.52
C LEU A 335 16.71 35.63 3.44
N SER A 336 17.12 34.40 3.12
CA SER A 336 16.91 33.21 3.96
C SER A 336 17.43 33.42 5.39
N ALA A 337 18.65 33.94 5.53
CA ALA A 337 19.23 34.30 6.83
C ALA A 337 18.41 35.38 7.56
N ALA A 338 17.99 36.43 6.85
CA ALA A 338 17.20 37.52 7.43
C ALA A 338 15.82 37.07 7.94
N VAL A 339 15.16 36.12 7.24
CA VAL A 339 13.88 35.53 7.69
C VAL A 339 14.07 34.75 8.99
N LEU A 340 15.07 33.88 9.07
CA LEU A 340 15.37 33.10 10.27
C LEU A 340 15.71 34.01 11.47
N ASP A 341 16.54 35.03 11.26
CA ASP A 341 16.87 36.02 12.29
C ASP A 341 15.64 36.79 12.79
N GLN A 342 14.73 37.14 11.88
CA GLN A 342 13.49 37.82 12.24
C GLN A 342 12.55 36.93 13.06
N LEU A 343 12.35 35.67 12.65
CA LEU A 343 11.51 34.73 13.39
C LEU A 343 12.06 34.50 14.81
N LYS A 344 13.38 34.44 14.94
CA LYS A 344 14.06 34.38 16.24
C LYS A 344 13.84 35.63 17.10
N GLN A 345 13.86 36.83 16.50
CA GLN A 345 13.55 38.08 17.22
C GLN A 345 12.08 38.18 17.66
N LEU A 346 11.19 37.44 16.99
CA LEU A 346 9.76 37.38 17.30
C LEU A 346 9.39 36.24 18.27
N ASP A 347 10.37 35.49 18.75
CA ASP A 347 10.19 34.35 19.66
C ASP A 347 9.27 33.25 19.08
N VAL A 348 9.34 33.06 17.76
CA VAL A 348 8.61 32.01 17.02
C VAL A 348 9.48 30.77 16.92
N THR A 349 8.89 29.57 17.06
CA THR A 349 9.62 28.31 16.86
C THR A 349 9.87 28.11 15.36
N ALA A 350 11.11 28.32 14.92
CA ALA A 350 11.51 28.12 13.53
C ALA A 350 12.19 26.77 13.33
N VAL A 351 11.65 25.97 12.43
CA VAL A 351 12.22 24.72 11.93
C VAL A 351 12.78 24.99 10.53
N SER A 352 14.06 24.68 10.30
CA SER A 352 14.72 24.99 9.03
C SER A 352 14.94 23.72 8.20
N VAL A 353 14.69 23.80 6.89
CA VAL A 353 14.91 22.72 5.93
C VAL A 353 15.83 23.22 4.82
N SER A 354 16.98 22.59 4.67
CA SER A 354 17.93 22.83 3.59
C SER A 354 17.95 21.64 2.63
N ALA A 355 18.29 21.90 1.37
CA ALA A 355 18.44 20.85 0.37
C ALA A 355 19.86 20.25 0.42
N GLY A 356 19.97 18.93 0.44
CA GLY A 356 21.24 18.21 0.37
C GLY A 356 21.10 16.79 -0.18
N ASP A 357 22.17 16.01 -0.10
CA ASP A 357 22.25 14.67 -0.71
C ASP A 357 21.78 13.54 0.22
N THR A 358 21.56 13.83 1.50
CA THR A 358 21.17 12.86 2.53
C THR A 358 20.22 13.48 3.53
N PHE A 359 19.31 12.67 4.08
CA PHE A 359 18.48 13.08 5.20
C PHE A 359 19.32 13.25 6.48
N GLN A 360 19.24 14.42 7.11
CA GLN A 360 19.86 14.71 8.40
C GLN A 360 18.92 15.57 9.25
N ASN A 361 18.98 15.42 10.56
CA ASN A 361 18.23 16.25 11.51
C ASN A 361 19.12 16.57 12.72
N GLU A 362 19.42 17.85 12.92
CA GLU A 362 20.14 18.36 14.08
C GLU A 362 19.34 19.50 14.72
N ASN A 363 18.69 19.24 15.86
CA ASN A 363 17.94 20.25 16.62
C ASN A 363 16.91 21.04 15.78
N ASN A 364 16.05 20.33 15.05
CA ASN A 364 15.03 20.92 14.16
C ASN A 364 15.63 21.72 12.98
N GLN A 365 16.87 21.41 12.63
CA GLN A 365 17.50 21.77 11.37
C GLN A 365 17.62 20.52 10.52
N PHE A 366 16.83 20.46 9.45
CA PHE A 366 16.76 19.34 8.55
C PHE A 366 17.56 19.62 7.28
N THR A 367 18.26 18.59 6.80
CA THR A 367 18.79 18.53 5.44
C THR A 367 18.09 17.39 4.75
N ILE A 368 17.44 17.64 3.61
CA ILE A 368 16.66 16.62 2.89
C ILE A 368 17.03 16.55 1.42
N ARG A 369 16.79 15.38 0.81
CA ARG A 369 16.92 15.20 -0.64
C ARG A 369 15.67 15.74 -1.34
N PRO A 370 15.77 16.76 -2.22
CA PRO A 370 14.58 17.38 -2.82
C PRO A 370 13.68 16.40 -3.59
N ALA A 371 14.27 15.38 -4.22
CA ALA A 371 13.58 14.39 -5.05
C ALA A 371 12.98 13.21 -4.26
N ALA A 372 13.26 13.06 -2.97
CA ALA A 372 12.81 11.93 -2.15
C ALA A 372 11.58 12.30 -1.33
N ALA A 373 10.41 11.82 -1.74
CA ALA A 373 9.14 12.10 -1.04
C ALA A 373 9.15 11.63 0.42
N GLU A 374 9.88 10.54 0.70
CA GLU A 374 10.02 9.96 2.03
C GLU A 374 10.70 10.92 3.01
N ASP A 375 11.62 11.77 2.53
CA ASP A 375 12.32 12.73 3.40
C ASP A 375 11.36 13.81 3.92
N TYR A 376 10.37 14.25 3.13
CA TYR A 376 9.36 15.21 3.55
C TYR A 376 8.41 14.59 4.59
N GLU A 377 8.04 13.33 4.39
CA GLU A 377 7.23 12.58 5.35
C GLU A 377 7.96 12.39 6.68
N MET A 378 9.26 12.08 6.65
CA MET A 378 10.08 11.99 7.87
C MET A 378 10.19 13.32 8.62
N VAL A 379 10.34 14.46 7.92
CA VAL A 379 10.32 15.78 8.57
C VAL A 379 9.00 15.98 9.31
N TRP A 380 7.88 15.78 8.62
CA TRP A 380 6.56 16.07 9.18
C TRP A 380 6.19 15.12 10.33
N GLN A 381 6.52 13.83 10.20
CA GLN A 381 6.36 12.83 11.24
C GLN A 381 7.20 13.16 12.48
N THR A 382 8.45 13.61 12.30
CA THR A 382 9.31 14.02 13.42
C THR A 382 8.70 15.20 14.18
N LEU A 383 8.15 16.19 13.48
CA LEU A 383 7.53 17.36 14.11
C LEU A 383 6.21 17.02 14.81
N TYR A 384 5.46 16.06 14.26
CA TYR A 384 4.26 15.52 14.90
C TYR A 384 4.59 14.82 16.23
N GLU A 385 5.60 13.96 16.25
CA GLU A 385 6.03 13.24 17.46
C GLU A 385 6.58 14.19 18.54
N GLN A 386 7.11 15.35 18.14
CA GLN A 386 7.57 16.40 19.05
C GLN A 386 6.47 17.38 19.47
N GLU A 387 5.22 17.20 19.01
CA GLU A 387 4.08 18.09 19.27
C GLU A 387 4.31 19.55 18.85
N ILE A 388 5.11 19.77 17.80
CA ILE A 388 5.43 21.11 17.26
C ILE A 388 5.06 21.23 15.78
N LEU A 389 3.90 20.70 15.38
CA LEU A 389 3.45 20.76 13.98
C LEU A 389 3.44 22.21 13.45
N PRO A 390 3.99 22.46 12.25
CA PRO A 390 4.00 23.79 11.67
C PRO A 390 2.59 24.26 11.28
N THR A 391 2.24 25.47 11.68
CA THR A 391 1.03 26.17 11.18
C THR A 391 1.35 27.07 9.99
N HIS A 392 2.64 27.37 9.79
CA HIS A 392 3.13 28.21 8.70
C HIS A 392 4.28 27.49 7.99
N VAL A 393 4.27 27.49 6.67
CA VAL A 393 5.32 26.95 5.82
C VAL A 393 5.76 28.03 4.84
N LEU A 394 7.04 28.41 4.88
CA LEU A 394 7.63 29.34 3.93
C LEU A 394 8.64 28.61 3.04
N HIS A 395 8.30 28.47 1.76
CA HIS A 395 9.10 27.74 0.80
C HIS A 395 9.94 28.71 -0.05
N MET A 396 11.26 28.75 0.14
CA MET A 396 12.14 29.78 -0.46
C MET A 396 13.21 29.21 -1.39
N TRP A 397 13.20 27.91 -1.69
CA TRP A 397 14.21 27.31 -2.58
C TRP A 397 14.19 27.86 -4.02
N ASN A 398 13.14 28.59 -4.40
CA ASN A 398 13.00 29.22 -5.72
C ASN A 398 13.50 30.67 -5.77
N VAL A 399 14.06 31.18 -4.68
CA VAL A 399 14.77 32.47 -4.63
C VAL A 399 16.21 32.27 -5.09
N THR A 400 16.40 32.10 -6.39
CA THR A 400 17.70 31.83 -7.02
C THR A 400 17.95 32.75 -8.20
N SER A 401 19.23 33.02 -8.49
CA SER A 401 19.67 33.77 -9.68
C SER A 401 20.07 32.87 -10.85
N GLU A 402 20.31 31.58 -10.61
CA GLU A 402 20.79 30.61 -11.60
C GLU A 402 19.89 29.37 -11.67
N LEU A 403 19.94 28.71 -12.83
CA LEU A 403 19.29 27.44 -13.11
C LEU A 403 20.09 26.30 -12.50
N THR A 404 19.43 25.44 -11.73
CA THR A 404 20.00 24.17 -11.24
C THR A 404 19.39 22.99 -11.99
N THR A 405 20.11 21.87 -12.07
CA THR A 405 19.61 20.65 -12.74
C THR A 405 18.44 20.00 -12.00
N ASP A 406 18.30 20.26 -10.70
CA ASP A 406 17.25 19.79 -9.81
C ASP A 406 16.14 20.83 -9.58
N ALA A 407 16.02 21.84 -10.46
CA ALA A 407 15.09 22.95 -10.28
C ALA A 407 13.62 22.51 -10.12
N LEU A 408 13.19 21.44 -10.81
CA LEU A 408 11.84 20.88 -10.64
C LEU A 408 11.66 20.17 -9.30
N ASP A 409 12.69 19.49 -8.82
CA ASP A 409 12.69 18.79 -7.53
C ASP A 409 12.61 19.78 -6.38
N ARG A 410 13.29 20.92 -6.50
CA ARG A 410 13.26 22.05 -5.55
C ARG A 410 12.03 22.94 -5.69
N SER A 411 11.18 22.74 -6.69
CA SER A 411 10.01 23.60 -6.95
C SER A 411 8.72 22.79 -6.88
N PHE A 412 8.22 22.35 -8.03
CA PHE A 412 6.94 21.65 -8.14
C PHE A 412 6.88 20.38 -7.27
N TYR A 413 7.88 19.50 -7.36
CA TYR A 413 7.85 18.25 -6.61
C TYR A 413 7.99 18.48 -5.10
N SER A 414 8.82 19.42 -4.68
CA SER A 414 8.92 19.81 -3.28
C SER A 414 7.56 20.21 -2.70
N LEU A 415 6.81 21.06 -3.40
CA LEU A 415 5.47 21.48 -2.97
C LEU A 415 4.48 20.32 -2.95
N LEU A 416 4.55 19.43 -3.94
CA LEU A 416 3.71 18.22 -3.99
C LEU A 416 3.99 17.32 -2.78
N TYR A 417 5.27 17.06 -2.49
CA TYR A 417 5.67 16.21 -1.37
C TYR A 417 5.36 16.83 -0.02
N THR A 418 5.50 18.16 0.13
CA THR A 418 5.03 18.88 1.32
C THR A 418 3.52 18.72 1.53
N ALA A 419 2.71 18.92 0.49
CA ALA A 419 1.26 18.75 0.60
C ALA A 419 0.87 17.31 0.95
N GLN A 420 1.54 16.32 0.35
CA GLN A 420 1.34 14.90 0.67
C GLN A 420 1.74 14.56 2.11
N ALA A 421 2.85 15.10 2.61
CA ALA A 421 3.29 14.90 3.98
C ALA A 421 2.29 15.47 5.00
N ILE A 422 1.79 16.68 4.75
CA ILE A 422 0.72 17.29 5.58
C ILE A 422 -0.51 16.37 5.63
N ALA A 423 -0.98 15.91 4.45
CA ALA A 423 -2.19 15.10 4.35
C ALA A 423 -2.11 13.75 5.10
N LYS A 424 -0.91 13.17 5.20
CA LYS A 424 -0.68 11.87 5.85
C LYS A 424 -0.62 11.96 7.37
N THR A 425 -0.15 13.07 7.92
CA THR A 425 0.15 13.18 9.35
C THR A 425 -0.93 13.90 10.14
N ASP A 426 -1.46 15.02 9.63
CA ASP A 426 -2.53 15.77 10.28
C ASP A 426 -3.35 16.57 9.26
N ALA A 427 -4.49 15.99 8.87
CA ALA A 427 -5.40 16.57 7.88
C ALA A 427 -6.34 17.64 8.47
N GLU A 428 -6.33 17.86 9.79
CA GLU A 428 -7.28 18.78 10.45
C GLU A 428 -6.69 20.17 10.75
N SER A 429 -5.36 20.26 10.91
CA SER A 429 -4.68 21.53 11.19
C SER A 429 -4.65 22.46 9.97
N ASN A 430 -4.97 23.74 10.18
CA ASN A 430 -4.86 24.76 9.15
C ASN A 430 -3.39 25.18 8.95
N VAL A 431 -2.93 25.21 7.69
CA VAL A 431 -1.56 25.54 7.32
C VAL A 431 -1.53 26.71 6.33
N GLU A 432 -0.76 27.74 6.66
CA GLU A 432 -0.43 28.86 5.77
C GLU A 432 0.84 28.54 4.96
N LEU A 433 0.72 28.27 3.67
CA LEU A 433 1.81 27.92 2.77
C LEU A 433 2.19 29.10 1.85
N GLY A 434 3.30 29.75 2.14
CA GLY A 434 3.88 30.82 1.32
C GLY A 434 5.00 30.29 0.42
N VAL A 435 4.81 30.37 -0.90
CA VAL A 435 5.82 29.95 -1.88
C VAL A 435 6.52 31.17 -2.44
N VAL A 436 7.78 31.37 -2.06
CA VAL A 436 8.59 32.52 -2.43
C VAL A 436 9.43 32.19 -3.66
N THR A 437 9.28 33.01 -4.69
CA THR A 437 10.01 32.90 -5.96
C THR A 437 10.70 34.20 -6.29
N SER A 438 11.81 34.16 -7.03
CA SER A 438 12.45 35.38 -7.56
C SER A 438 12.29 35.50 -9.06
N HIS A 439 11.89 36.69 -9.51
CA HIS A 439 11.76 37.06 -10.93
C HIS A 439 10.83 36.15 -11.74
N LEU A 440 9.79 35.59 -11.12
CA LEU A 440 8.81 34.74 -11.76
C LEU A 440 7.74 35.56 -12.51
N GLN A 441 7.32 36.69 -11.95
CA GLN A 441 6.23 37.51 -12.49
C GLN A 441 6.77 38.81 -13.09
N GLN A 442 6.24 39.21 -14.25
CA GLN A 442 6.49 40.53 -14.80
C GLN A 442 5.50 41.53 -14.20
N ILE A 443 5.98 42.50 -13.44
CA ILE A 443 5.16 43.57 -12.85
C ILE A 443 5.60 44.91 -13.45
N GLY A 444 4.67 45.59 -14.13
CA GLY A 444 4.98 46.85 -14.81
C GLY A 444 5.96 46.69 -15.97
N ALA A 445 6.99 47.54 -16.01
CA ALA A 445 7.97 47.60 -17.11
C ALA A 445 9.21 46.71 -16.90
N GLU A 446 9.12 45.70 -16.02
CA GLU A 446 10.23 44.78 -15.72
C GLU A 446 10.61 43.90 -16.92
N ILE A 447 11.85 43.41 -16.89
CA ILE A 447 12.37 42.45 -17.86
C ILE A 447 11.57 41.15 -17.73
N GLN A 448 11.28 40.52 -18.87
CA GLN A 448 10.55 39.26 -18.95
C GLN A 448 11.22 38.16 -18.08
N PRO A 449 10.43 37.32 -17.38
CA PRO A 449 10.95 36.20 -16.59
C PRO A 449 11.91 35.32 -17.42
N SER A 450 13.10 35.07 -16.88
CA SER A 450 14.17 34.31 -17.56
C SER A 450 14.21 32.82 -17.21
N HIS A 451 13.35 32.38 -16.28
CA HIS A 451 13.39 31.06 -15.63
C HIS A 451 12.02 30.36 -15.69
N PRO A 452 11.65 29.79 -16.85
CA PRO A 452 10.32 29.20 -17.06
C PRO A 452 10.00 28.01 -16.13
N GLU A 453 11.01 27.29 -15.65
CA GLU A 453 10.90 26.19 -14.69
C GLU A 453 10.25 26.63 -13.36
N LYS A 454 10.49 27.87 -12.91
CA LYS A 454 9.87 28.41 -11.69
C LYS A 454 8.36 28.56 -11.85
N ALA A 455 7.84 28.71 -13.07
CA ALA A 455 6.41 28.88 -13.31
C ALA A 455 5.58 27.62 -12.99
N THR A 456 6.23 26.46 -12.85
CA THR A 456 5.58 25.22 -12.46
C THR A 456 4.91 25.30 -11.09
N VAL A 457 5.41 26.15 -10.18
CA VAL A 457 4.82 26.33 -8.85
C VAL A 457 3.46 27.03 -8.88
N LEU A 458 3.17 27.83 -9.92
CA LEU A 458 1.91 28.59 -10.00
C LEU A 458 0.69 27.66 -10.08
N GLY A 459 0.83 26.52 -10.76
CA GLY A 459 -0.21 25.50 -10.79
C GLY A 459 -0.41 24.87 -9.42
N ALA A 460 0.67 24.46 -8.77
CA ALA A 460 0.62 23.87 -7.43
C ALA A 460 -0.03 24.81 -6.41
N CYS A 461 0.37 26.09 -6.38
CA CYS A 461 -0.19 27.08 -5.46
C CYS A 461 -1.70 27.29 -5.65
N LYS A 462 -2.21 27.13 -6.88
CA LYS A 462 -3.65 27.24 -7.17
C LYS A 462 -4.43 25.99 -6.81
N ILE A 463 -3.83 24.80 -6.96
CA ILE A 463 -4.55 23.52 -6.86
C ILE A 463 -4.50 22.96 -5.43
N ILE A 464 -3.37 23.09 -4.72
CA ILE A 464 -3.25 22.61 -3.33
C ILE A 464 -4.44 23.06 -2.44
N PRO A 465 -4.82 24.35 -2.38
CA PRO A 465 -5.96 24.79 -1.55
C PRO A 465 -7.34 24.32 -2.06
N GLN A 466 -7.45 23.89 -3.32
CA GLN A 466 -8.70 23.33 -3.87
C GLN A 466 -8.87 21.86 -3.50
N GLU A 467 -7.76 21.11 -3.43
CA GLU A 467 -7.74 19.70 -3.03
C GLU A 467 -7.70 19.53 -1.50
N MET A 468 -7.06 20.47 -0.79
CA MET A 468 -6.85 20.43 0.65
C MET A 468 -7.37 21.70 1.31
N ALA A 469 -8.62 21.66 1.78
CA ALA A 469 -9.32 22.82 2.33
C ALA A 469 -8.67 23.41 3.60
N ASN A 470 -7.81 22.64 4.29
CA ASN A 470 -7.05 23.08 5.45
C ASN A 470 -5.75 23.83 5.08
N ILE A 471 -5.35 23.88 3.80
CA ILE A 471 -4.15 24.60 3.37
C ILE A 471 -4.55 25.88 2.65
N HIS A 472 -4.09 27.03 3.16
CA HIS A 472 -4.10 28.29 2.42
C HIS A 472 -2.76 28.45 1.72
N CYS A 473 -2.76 28.76 0.42
CA CYS A 473 -1.53 28.85 -0.35
C CYS A 473 -1.40 30.18 -1.07
N ARG A 474 -0.23 30.81 -0.93
CA ARG A 474 0.11 32.10 -1.57
C ARG A 474 1.38 31.95 -2.39
N SER A 475 1.33 32.39 -3.65
CA SER A 475 2.50 32.57 -4.50
C SER A 475 3.03 33.98 -4.33
N ILE A 476 4.26 34.13 -3.84
CA ILE A 476 4.88 35.41 -3.52
C ILE A 476 6.14 35.56 -4.39
N ASP A 477 6.07 36.42 -5.40
CA ASP A 477 7.22 36.75 -6.25
C ASP A 477 7.97 37.96 -5.72
N VAL A 478 9.28 37.88 -5.60
CA VAL A 478 10.11 38.92 -5.00
C VAL A 478 11.26 39.33 -5.90
N VAL A 479 11.72 40.56 -5.71
CA VAL A 479 13.04 40.99 -6.13
C VAL A 479 13.90 41.06 -4.87
N PRO A 480 14.90 40.17 -4.67
CA PRO A 480 15.61 39.99 -3.40
C PRO A 480 16.65 41.10 -3.13
N THR A 481 16.23 42.35 -3.30
CA THR A 481 16.96 43.55 -2.87
C THR A 481 16.49 43.93 -1.47
N ARG A 482 17.40 44.36 -0.59
CA ARG A 482 17.07 44.73 0.81
C ARG A 482 16.49 43.55 1.61
N PRO A 483 17.32 42.51 1.87
CA PRO A 483 16.85 41.25 2.44
C PRO A 483 16.21 41.38 3.82
N THR A 484 16.66 42.31 4.67
CA THR A 484 16.08 42.53 5.99
C THR A 484 14.66 43.07 5.93
N GLU A 485 14.41 44.06 5.08
CA GLU A 485 13.08 44.65 4.89
C GLU A 485 12.13 43.68 4.17
N LEU A 486 12.65 42.92 3.21
CA LEU A 486 11.87 41.91 2.51
C LEU A 486 11.50 40.73 3.43
N ALA A 487 12.40 40.29 4.31
CA ALA A 487 12.08 39.31 5.34
C ALA A 487 10.91 39.79 6.22
N GLN A 488 10.91 41.09 6.57
CA GLN A 488 9.82 41.69 7.35
C GLN A 488 8.48 41.63 6.63
N GLN A 489 8.48 41.90 5.34
CA GLN A 489 7.31 41.78 4.50
C GLN A 489 6.82 40.34 4.38
N LEU A 490 7.72 39.37 4.16
CA LEU A 490 7.35 37.96 4.02
C LEU A 490 6.74 37.38 5.29
N VAL A 491 7.31 37.68 6.46
CA VAL A 491 6.76 37.24 7.75
C VAL A 491 5.40 37.91 7.99
N ALA A 492 5.28 39.21 7.74
CA ALA A 492 3.99 39.92 7.87
C ALA A 492 2.93 39.39 6.90
N GLU A 493 3.31 39.03 5.68
CA GLU A 493 2.42 38.48 4.65
C GLU A 493 1.82 37.16 5.08
N LEU A 494 2.66 36.21 5.50
CA LEU A 494 2.21 34.87 5.84
C LEU A 494 1.42 34.84 7.16
N SER A 495 1.66 35.80 8.06
CA SER A 495 0.84 36.02 9.26
C SER A 495 -0.45 36.81 9.03
N SER A 496 -0.71 37.29 7.81
CA SER A 496 -1.90 38.10 7.51
C SER A 496 -3.11 37.26 7.14
N THR A 497 -4.30 37.86 7.26
CA THR A 497 -5.58 37.29 6.80
C THR A 497 -5.91 37.67 5.35
N SER A 498 -4.91 38.02 4.54
CA SER A 498 -5.12 38.42 3.14
C SER A 498 -5.57 37.25 2.26
N ASP A 499 -6.63 37.44 1.48
CA ASP A 499 -7.11 36.47 0.49
C ASP A 499 -6.36 36.54 -0.86
N ASP A 500 -5.43 37.49 -1.02
CA ASP A 500 -4.62 37.60 -2.24
C ASP A 500 -3.71 36.37 -2.41
N ALA A 501 -4.02 35.52 -3.39
CA ALA A 501 -3.29 34.27 -3.62
C ALA A 501 -2.00 34.43 -4.45
N VAL A 502 -1.87 35.51 -5.23
CA VAL A 502 -0.71 35.78 -6.09
C VAL A 502 -0.23 37.21 -5.86
N ILE A 503 0.95 37.34 -5.27
CA ILE A 503 1.51 38.58 -4.73
C ILE A 503 2.90 38.82 -5.32
N GLY A 504 3.25 40.08 -5.52
CA GLY A 504 4.57 40.53 -5.91
C GLY A 504 5.11 41.61 -4.99
N TYR A 505 6.32 41.45 -4.47
CA TYR A 505 7.03 42.49 -3.73
C TYR A 505 8.12 43.12 -4.58
N ARG A 506 8.04 44.46 -4.73
CA ARG A 506 9.03 45.29 -5.44
C ARG A 506 9.46 46.44 -4.53
N GLY A 507 10.56 46.22 -3.80
CA GLY A 507 10.98 47.13 -2.74
C GLY A 507 9.92 47.23 -1.64
N TRP A 508 9.35 48.43 -1.42
CA TRP A 508 8.31 48.65 -0.41
C TRP A 508 6.89 48.44 -0.94
N GLU A 509 6.73 48.11 -2.22
CA GLU A 509 5.44 48.02 -2.88
C GLU A 509 4.96 46.58 -2.92
N ARG A 510 3.77 46.35 -2.36
CA ARG A 510 3.02 45.09 -2.49
C ARG A 510 2.07 45.21 -3.67
N TRP A 511 2.10 44.21 -4.54
CA TRP A 511 1.26 44.10 -5.71
C TRP A 511 0.46 42.81 -5.61
N ALA A 512 -0.86 42.88 -5.77
CA ALA A 512 -1.73 41.71 -5.85
C ALA A 512 -2.17 41.53 -7.30
N GLN A 513 -2.19 40.28 -7.78
CA GLN A 513 -2.75 39.98 -9.09
C GLN A 513 -4.25 40.26 -9.10
N ALA A 514 -4.69 41.06 -10.06
CA ALA A 514 -6.08 41.33 -10.35
C ALA A 514 -6.39 40.91 -11.79
N PHE A 515 -7.67 40.93 -12.14
CA PHE A 515 -8.12 40.72 -13.50
C PHE A 515 -9.00 41.89 -13.92
N GLU A 516 -8.57 42.59 -14.96
CA GLU A 516 -9.32 43.70 -15.52
C GLU A 516 -10.07 43.24 -16.76
N ALA A 517 -11.33 43.65 -16.86
CA ALA A 517 -12.14 43.39 -18.04
C ALA A 517 -11.46 44.04 -19.25
N ALA A 518 -11.26 43.25 -20.30
CA ALA A 518 -10.59 43.65 -21.52
C ALA A 518 -11.53 43.41 -22.72
N PRO A 519 -12.50 44.31 -22.97
CA PRO A 519 -13.42 44.16 -24.08
C PRO A 519 -12.69 44.06 -25.42
N VAL A 520 -13.02 43.06 -26.22
CA VAL A 520 -12.42 42.88 -27.54
C VAL A 520 -13.16 43.76 -28.56
N ALA A 521 -12.43 44.68 -29.20
CA ALA A 521 -12.99 45.53 -30.25
C ALA A 521 -13.32 44.73 -31.52
N ASP A 522 -14.43 45.07 -32.19
CA ASP A 522 -14.87 44.45 -33.47
C ASP A 522 -13.85 44.54 -34.61
N SER A 523 -12.94 45.51 -34.51
CA SER A 523 -11.90 45.79 -35.49
C SER A 523 -10.54 45.88 -34.82
N ALA A 524 -10.22 44.93 -33.94
CA ALA A 524 -8.82 44.76 -33.54
C ALA A 524 -8.01 44.48 -34.82
N PRO A 525 -6.91 45.20 -35.10
CA PRO A 525 -6.02 44.80 -36.17
C PRO A 525 -5.66 43.35 -35.92
N VAL A 526 -5.83 42.49 -36.93
CA VAL A 526 -5.38 41.10 -36.88
C VAL A 526 -3.87 41.15 -36.69
N PHE A 527 -3.45 41.21 -35.43
CA PHE A 527 -2.08 40.93 -35.07
C PHE A 527 -1.90 39.49 -35.46
N ASN A 528 -1.23 39.29 -36.59
CA ASN A 528 -0.84 37.97 -37.06
C ASN A 528 0.20 37.48 -36.04
N ALA A 529 -0.30 36.92 -34.93
CA ALA A 529 0.38 36.74 -33.65
C ALA A 529 1.42 35.60 -33.71
N GLY A 530 2.32 35.68 -34.69
CA GLY A 530 3.29 34.63 -34.98
C GLY A 530 2.71 33.39 -35.65
N LEU A 531 1.44 33.42 -36.10
CA LEU A 531 0.88 32.34 -36.91
C LEU A 531 1.57 32.33 -38.30
N ARG A 532 2.10 31.18 -38.68
CA ARG A 532 2.82 30.96 -39.92
C ARG A 532 1.86 30.40 -40.96
N ASN A 533 1.79 31.09 -42.11
CA ASN A 533 1.16 30.52 -43.29
C ASN A 533 1.82 29.17 -43.63
N GLN A 534 0.99 28.14 -43.79
CA GLN A 534 1.39 26.75 -44.00
C GLN A 534 2.30 26.18 -42.90
N GLY A 535 2.21 26.73 -41.68
CA GLY A 535 2.90 26.23 -40.50
C GLY A 535 2.41 24.86 -40.06
N VAL A 536 3.23 24.13 -39.29
CA VAL A 536 2.85 22.86 -38.68
C VAL A 536 2.42 23.13 -37.23
N TYR A 537 1.23 22.70 -36.87
CA TYR A 537 0.64 22.93 -35.54
C TYR A 537 0.20 21.60 -34.92
N LEU A 538 0.61 21.36 -33.68
CA LEU A 538 0.24 20.19 -32.90
C LEU A 538 -0.86 20.56 -31.90
N ILE A 539 -1.99 19.87 -31.97
CA ILE A 539 -3.12 20.01 -31.02
C ILE A 539 -3.19 18.72 -30.21
N THR A 540 -2.91 18.83 -28.91
CA THR A 540 -2.68 17.68 -28.02
C THR A 540 -3.91 17.21 -27.24
N GLY A 541 -5.09 17.78 -27.50
CA GLY A 541 -6.34 17.42 -26.83
C GLY A 541 -7.54 18.27 -27.26
N GLY A 542 -8.68 18.09 -26.59
CA GLY A 542 -9.89 18.88 -26.84
C GLY A 542 -10.64 18.53 -28.14
N LEU A 543 -10.37 17.35 -28.71
CA LEU A 543 -10.93 16.92 -30.00
C LEU A 543 -12.44 16.57 -29.97
N GLY A 544 -13.08 16.68 -28.80
CA GLY A 544 -14.55 16.67 -28.68
C GLY A 544 -15.22 18.02 -28.97
N GLY A 545 -14.45 19.09 -29.22
CA GLY A 545 -14.99 20.41 -29.52
C GLY A 545 -13.90 21.46 -29.77
N ILE A 546 -13.39 22.07 -28.69
CA ILE A 546 -12.47 23.23 -28.74
C ILE A 546 -11.25 22.99 -29.66
N GLY A 547 -10.61 21.83 -29.55
CA GLY A 547 -9.42 21.49 -30.34
C GLY A 547 -9.72 21.40 -31.84
N LEU A 548 -10.90 20.89 -32.22
CA LEU A 548 -11.32 20.85 -33.62
C LEU A 548 -11.72 22.23 -34.15
N THR A 549 -12.34 23.08 -33.32
CA THR A 549 -12.65 24.46 -33.69
C THR A 549 -11.38 25.26 -33.94
N LEU A 550 -10.37 25.13 -33.08
CA LEU A 550 -9.05 25.74 -33.29
C LEU A 550 -8.36 25.18 -34.54
N ALA A 551 -8.45 23.87 -34.76
CA ALA A 551 -7.91 23.22 -35.96
C ALA A 551 -8.54 23.81 -37.23
N ALA A 552 -9.86 23.96 -37.27
CA ALA A 552 -10.59 24.54 -38.39
C ALA A 552 -10.14 25.99 -38.64
N TYR A 553 -10.10 26.82 -37.60
CA TYR A 553 -9.62 28.20 -37.71
C TYR A 553 -8.17 28.27 -38.27
N LEU A 554 -7.25 27.44 -37.77
CA LEU A 554 -5.87 27.41 -38.26
C LEU A 554 -5.76 26.91 -39.71
N ALA A 555 -6.62 25.97 -40.12
CA ALA A 555 -6.68 25.51 -41.50
C ALA A 555 -7.19 26.61 -42.45
N GLU A 556 -8.21 27.36 -42.03
CA GLU A 556 -8.84 28.41 -42.84
C GLU A 556 -7.97 29.67 -42.93
N GLU A 557 -7.47 30.17 -41.81
CA GLU A 557 -6.78 31.47 -41.76
C GLU A 557 -5.32 31.41 -42.24
N VAL A 558 -4.62 30.32 -41.93
CA VAL A 558 -3.18 30.21 -42.23
C VAL A 558 -2.81 28.96 -43.01
N GLN A 559 -3.78 28.19 -43.53
CA GLN A 559 -3.51 26.97 -44.30
C GLN A 559 -2.61 25.98 -43.55
N ALA A 560 -2.78 25.88 -42.22
CA ALA A 560 -1.95 25.07 -41.35
C ALA A 560 -1.91 23.59 -41.75
N ARG A 561 -0.75 22.95 -41.55
CA ARG A 561 -0.61 21.49 -41.47
C ARG A 561 -0.85 21.07 -40.03
N LEU A 562 -1.93 20.35 -39.80
CA LEU A 562 -2.39 20.03 -38.45
C LEU A 562 -1.99 18.61 -38.05
N VAL A 563 -1.39 18.48 -36.88
CA VAL A 563 -1.16 17.20 -36.21
C VAL A 563 -2.10 17.17 -35.01
N LEU A 564 -3.07 16.26 -35.02
CA LEU A 564 -4.04 16.11 -33.95
C LEU A 564 -3.69 14.84 -33.16
N THR A 565 -3.48 14.96 -31.86
CA THR A 565 -3.24 13.79 -30.99
C THR A 565 -4.36 13.65 -29.97
N THR A 566 -4.83 12.42 -29.80
CA THR A 566 -5.78 12.02 -28.75
C THR A 566 -5.04 11.19 -27.72
N ARG A 567 -5.41 11.29 -26.44
CA ARG A 567 -5.05 10.24 -25.47
C ARG A 567 -5.89 9.01 -25.78
N SER A 568 -5.25 7.88 -26.05
CA SER A 568 -5.91 6.58 -25.99
C SER A 568 -6.14 6.24 -24.52
N SER A 569 -7.39 6.32 -24.09
CA SER A 569 -7.86 5.91 -22.75
C SER A 569 -7.75 4.41 -22.54
#